data_AF-A0A8S4S044-F1
#
_entry.id   AF-A0A8S4S044-F1
#
_cell.length_a   1.000
_cell.length_b   1.000
_cell.length_c   1.000
_cell.angle_alpha   90.00
_cell.angle_beta   90.00
_cell.angle_gamma   90.00
#
_symmetry.space_group_name_H-M   'P 1'
#
loop_
_entity.id
_entity.type
_entity.pdbx_description
1 polymer ?
#
loop_
_entity_poly.entity_id
_entity_poly.type
_entity_poly.pdbx_seq_one_letter_code
_entity_poly.pdbx_strand_id
1 'polypeptide(L)' 'MGLIRRLRVTQRVMERGMLGVSLRDQIRNEEIRTRTRVSDIAQRVAKLKWQWAGHIARRTDGRWDLLSCWNGDPALVNAA' A
#
# COMPACT_ATOMS: atom_id res chain seq x y z
N MET A 1 -6.80 9.44 -4.67
CA MET A 1 -6.40 8.69 -5.87
C MET A 1 -4.99 8.98 -6.42
N GLY A 2 -4.28 10.05 -6.01
CA GLY A 2 -3.02 10.46 -6.66
C GLY A 2 -1.78 9.57 -6.41
N LEU A 3 -1.70 8.86 -5.29
CA LEU A 3 -0.47 8.14 -4.88
C LEU A 3 -0.19 6.93 -5.79
N ILE A 4 -1.23 6.15 -6.12
CA ILE A 4 -1.12 4.97 -6.99
C ILE A 4 -0.63 5.37 -8.38
N ARG A 5 -1.11 6.51 -8.90
CA ARG A 5 -0.64 7.05 -10.19
C ARG A 5 0.84 7.37 -10.15
N ARG A 6 1.33 8.01 -9.08
CA ARG A 6 2.76 8.32 -8.92
C ARG A 6 3.60 7.04 -8.87
N LEU A 7 3.20 6.05 -8.07
CA LEU A 7 3.90 4.76 -7.99
C LEU A 7 3.96 4.05 -9.34
N ARG A 8 2.88 4.06 -10.12
CA ARG A 8 2.86 3.51 -11.49
C ARG A 8 3.82 4.23 -12.41
N VAL A 9 3.91 5.56 -12.33
CA VAL A 9 4.86 6.35 -13.12
C VAL A 9 6.29 6.02 -12.71
N THR A 10 6.59 5.94 -11.41
CA THR A 10 7.93 5.61 -10.93
C THR A 10 8.35 4.21 -11.36
N GLN A 11 7.46 3.21 -11.21
CA GLN A 11 7.67 1.85 -11.71
C GLN A 11 8.00 1.88 -13.22
N ARG A 12 7.25 2.67 -14.00
CA ARG A 12 7.45 2.76 -15.44
C ARG A 12 8.79 3.34 -15.86
N VAL A 13 9.27 4.34 -15.12
CA VAL A 13 10.59 4.93 -15.34
C VAL A 13 11.69 3.91 -15.04
N MET A 14 11.55 3.15 -13.94
CA MET A 14 12.50 2.08 -13.60
C MET A 14 12.51 0.96 -14.65
N GLU A 15 11.35 0.47 -15.09
CA GLU A 15 11.25 -0.57 -16.13
C GLU A 15 11.95 -0.16 -17.43
N ARG A 16 11.82 1.10 -17.83
CA ARG A 16 12.52 1.65 -19.00
C ARG A 16 14.03 1.72 -18.80
N GLY A 17 14.47 2.15 -17.62
CA GLY A 17 15.90 2.15 -17.26
C GLY A 17 16.51 0.75 -17.26
N MET A 18 15.79 -0.25 -16.73
CA MET A 18 16.23 -1.65 -16.73
C MET A 18 16.39 -2.23 -18.13
N LEU A 19 15.51 -1.85 -19.06
CA LEU A 19 15.55 -2.32 -20.45
C LEU A 19 16.44 -1.44 -21.35
N GLY A 20 16.99 -0.34 -20.86
CA GLY A 20 17.78 0.60 -21.65
C GLY A 20 16.99 1.32 -22.76
N VAL A 21 15.66 1.39 -22.65
CA VAL A 21 14.78 1.94 -23.68
C VAL A 21 14.37 3.37 -23.37
N SER A 22 14.46 4.20 -24.39
CA SER A 22 14.16 5.63 -24.32
C SER A 22 12.71 5.93 -24.71
N LEU A 23 12.27 7.17 -24.50
CA LEU A 23 10.97 7.63 -25.01
C LEU A 23 10.93 7.72 -26.54
N ARG A 24 12.08 7.80 -27.21
CA ARG A 24 12.19 7.90 -28.68
C ARG A 24 11.85 6.59 -29.36
N ASP A 25 12.05 5.47 -28.68
CA ASP A 25 11.76 4.13 -29.20
C ASP A 25 10.24 3.88 -29.32
N GLN A 26 9.41 4.79 -28.77
CA GLN A 26 7.94 4.74 -28.79
C GLN A 26 7.33 3.38 -28.42
N ILE A 27 8.04 2.60 -27.60
CA ILE A 27 7.62 1.26 -27.19
C ILE A 27 6.37 1.36 -26.31
N ARG A 28 5.36 0.56 -26.65
CA ARG A 28 4.07 0.53 -25.94
C ARG A 28 4.24 0.10 -24.50
N ASN A 29 3.31 0.56 -23.66
CA ASN A 29 3.34 0.23 -22.23
C ASN A 29 3.14 -1.26 -21.95
N GLU A 30 2.29 -1.89 -22.75
CA GLU A 30 2.02 -3.33 -22.71
C GLU A 30 3.26 -4.16 -23.03
N GLU A 31 4.05 -3.76 -24.03
CA GLU A 31 5.21 -4.54 -24.45
C GLU A 31 6.31 -4.58 -23.38
N ILE A 32 6.60 -3.44 -22.75
CA ILE A 32 7.54 -3.40 -21.63
C ILE A 32 7.01 -4.18 -20.42
N ARG A 33 5.69 -4.23 -20.20
CA ARG A 33 5.10 -5.10 -19.15
C ARG A 33 5.31 -6.58 -19.48
N THR A 34 5.12 -6.98 -20.74
CA THR A 34 5.34 -8.36 -21.19
C THR A 34 6.81 -8.76 -21.07
N ARG A 35 7.74 -7.87 -21.42
CA ARG A 35 9.19 -8.12 -21.33
C ARG A 35 9.68 -8.22 -19.89
N THR A 36 9.23 -7.33 -19.01
CA THR A 36 9.69 -7.30 -17.61
C THR A 36 8.95 -8.29 -16.71
N ARG A 37 7.72 -8.68 -17.06
CA ARG A 37 6.82 -9.54 -16.25
C ARG A 37 6.63 -9.03 -14.81
N VAL A 38 6.86 -7.74 -14.58
CA VAL A 38 6.71 -7.12 -13.25
C VAL A 38 5.24 -6.96 -12.94
N SER A 39 4.83 -7.39 -11.75
CA SER A 39 3.45 -7.26 -11.27
C SER A 39 3.06 -5.80 -11.06
N ASP A 40 1.80 -5.42 -11.30
CA ASP A 40 1.32 -4.05 -11.09
C ASP A 40 1.45 -3.67 -9.60
N ILE A 41 2.18 -2.59 -9.31
CA ILE A 41 2.41 -2.10 -7.95
C ILE A 41 1.10 -1.77 -7.21
N ALA A 42 0.05 -1.35 -7.92
CA ALA A 42 -1.25 -1.08 -7.31
C ALA A 42 -1.89 -2.36 -6.76
N GLN A 43 -1.81 -3.46 -7.50
CA GLN A 43 -2.30 -4.76 -7.05
C GLN A 43 -1.47 -5.26 -5.87
N ARG A 44 -0.14 -5.09 -5.93
CA ARG A 44 0.74 -5.49 -4.83
C ARG A 44 0.46 -4.72 -3.55
N VAL A 45 0.31 -3.39 -3.65
CA VAL A 45 -0.04 -2.51 -2.52
C VAL A 45 -1.41 -2.90 -1.95
N ALA A 46 -2.41 -3.11 -2.79
CA ALA A 46 -3.73 -3.55 -2.34
C ALA A 46 -3.65 -4.89 -1.60
N LYS A 47 -2.97 -5.88 -2.17
CA LYS A 47 -2.79 -7.20 -1.53
C LYS A 47 -2.09 -7.08 -0.17
N LEU A 48 -1.02 -6.29 -0.08
CA LEU A 48 -0.30 -6.09 1.18
C LEU A 48 -1.18 -5.40 2.23
N LYS A 49 -1.98 -4.40 1.83
CA LYS A 49 -2.93 -3.75 2.74
C LYS A 49 -3.99 -4.73 3.25
N TRP A 50 -4.54 -5.57 2.38
CA TRP A 50 -5.49 -6.61 2.77
C TRP A 50 -4.86 -7.68 3.66
N GLN A 51 -3.62 -8.09 3.38
CA GLN A 51 -2.87 -9.02 4.24
C GLN A 51 -2.62 -8.44 5.62
N TRP A 52 -2.25 -7.16 5.70
CA TRP A 52 -2.08 -6.46 6.97
C TRP A 52 -3.42 -6.37 7.72
N ALA A 53 -4.50 -5.95 7.05
CA ALA A 53 -5.82 -5.90 7.67
C ALA A 53 -6.25 -7.26 8.22
N GLY A 54 -6.01 -8.34 7.47
CA GLY A 54 -6.27 -9.71 7.94
C GLY A 54 -5.35 -10.15 9.08
N HIS A 55 -4.08 -9.73 9.09
CA HIS A 55 -3.17 -9.99 10.21
C HIS A 55 -3.62 -9.27 11.48
N ILE A 56 -4.04 -8.01 11.36
CA ILE A 56 -4.58 -7.22 12.47
C ILE A 56 -5.91 -7.80 12.97
N ALA A 57 -6.82 -8.21 12.08
CA ALA A 57 -8.08 -8.82 12.47
C ALA A 57 -7.92 -10.16 13.22
N ARG A 58 -6.78 -10.85 13.02
CA ARG A 58 -6.44 -12.09 13.75
C ARG A 58 -5.63 -11.86 15.02
N ARG A 59 -5.17 -10.63 15.27
CA ARG A 59 -4.52 -10.30 16.54
C ARG A 59 -5.60 -10.21 17.63
N THR A 60 -5.56 -11.15 18.57
CA THR A 60 -6.38 -11.14 19.80
C THR A 60 -5.70 -10.36 20.92
N ASP A 61 -4.64 -9.62 20.60
CA ASP A 61 -3.93 -8.75 21.53
C ASP A 61 -4.85 -7.54 21.75
N GLY A 62 -5.58 -7.51 22.87
CA GLY A 62 -6.62 -6.53 23.25
C GLY A 62 -6.17 -5.06 23.36
N ARG A 63 -5.16 -4.66 22.59
CA ARG A 63 -4.68 -3.29 22.42
C ARG A 63 -5.68 -2.43 21.64
N TRP A 64 -6.51 -3.03 20.80
CA TRP A 64 -7.68 -2.36 20.23
C TRP A 64 -8.79 -2.19 21.27
N ASP A 65 -8.93 -3.15 22.20
CA ASP A 65 -9.91 -3.10 23.29
C ASP A 65 -9.52 -2.07 24.36
N LEU A 66 -8.23 -1.81 24.56
CA LEU A 66 -7.77 -0.78 25.50
C LEU A 66 -8.29 0.62 25.16
N LEU A 67 -8.57 0.92 23.89
CA LEU A 67 -9.15 2.22 23.51
C LEU A 67 -10.60 2.37 23.98
N SER A 68 -11.31 1.27 24.24
CA SER A 68 -12.66 1.29 24.81
C SER A 68 -12.67 1.53 26.32
N CYS A 69 -11.61 1.17 27.05
CA CYS A 69 -11.54 1.39 28.50
C CYS A 69 -11.07 2.80 28.91
N TRP A 70 -10.47 3.59 28.02
CA TRP A 70 -10.14 5.01 28.31
C TRP A 70 -11.37 5.94 28.41
N ASN A 71 -12.55 5.49 27.97
CA ASN A 71 -13.78 6.30 27.99
C ASN A 71 -14.74 5.93 29.14
N GLY A 72 -14.28 5.23 30.18
CA GLY A 72 -15.19 4.56 31.13
C GLY A 72 -14.82 4.55 32.60
N ASP A 73 -13.91 5.39 33.09
CA ASP A 73 -13.69 5.55 34.54
C ASP A 73 -14.46 6.77 35.08
N PRO A 74 -15.69 6.61 35.60
CA PRO A 74 -16.42 7.70 36.28
C PRO A 74 -15.75 8.16 37.59
N ALA A 75 -14.69 7.47 38.05
CA ALA A 75 -13.93 7.84 39.24
C ALA A 75 -12.94 9.00 39.01
N LEU A 76 -12.56 9.32 37.76
CA LEU A 76 -11.60 10.39 37.45
C LEU A 76 -12.25 11.70 36.99
N VAL A 77 -13.55 11.71 36.69
CA VAL A 77 -14.25 12.91 36.17
C VAL A 77 -14.78 13.86 37.25
N ASN A 78 -14.79 13.48 38.53
CA ASN A 78 -15.28 14.31 39.64
C ASN A 78 -14.18 14.80 40.60
N ALA A 79 -12.92 14.80 40.16
CA ALA A 79 -11.78 15.23 40.98
C ALA A 79 -11.12 16.54 40.51
N ALA A 80 -11.84 17.40 39.79
CA ALA A 80 -11.41 18.74 39.38
C ALA A 80 -12.36 19.81 39.92
#